data_AF-A0A101EQA4-F1
#
_entry.id   AF-A0A101EQA4-F1
#
_cell.length_a   1.000
_cell.length_b   1.000
_cell.length_c   1.000
_cell.angle_alpha   90.00
_cell.angle_beta   90.00
_cell.angle_gamma   90.00
#
_symmetry.space_group_name_H-M   'P 1'
#
loop_
_entity.id
_entity.type
_entity.pdbx_description
1 polymer ?
#
loop_
_entity_poly.entity_id
_entity_poly.type
_entity_poly.pdbx_seq_one_letter_code
_entity_poly.pdbx_strand_id
1 'polypeptide(L)'
;MKEEKWILYSLVFQLKSPLHIGYHKIMHLTRTRLYVPARTLWGAMTVKLVQKTGRNDYKKAGQFLREKMRFGYFYFSNGKELFLPHYTEEGLKLGRMCLYEFEKKYIRSISTTAIDANSLSAEEETLHHLEYINYRNTEDSSPLFLEGLMWIKIDGHPKEDDFLFTYEDVQVKLSELLQSLQIGGERKYGFGETELVKLERLDDTDLRSKGFCGSWLESDESVKVTILQGNFIWAHAKYEPNLNMKGEIEIFMGREWDDKKGSGRNIVTHGLCWMPGSVVEEQATFEITPSGIWEVYK
;
A
#
# COMPACT_ATOMS: atom_id res chain seq x y z
N MET A 1 -8.03 33.46 4.71
CA MET A 1 -8.29 32.02 4.56
C MET A 1 -6.92 31.36 4.54
N LYS A 2 -6.66 30.36 5.40
CA LYS A 2 -5.39 29.63 5.33
C LYS A 2 -5.40 28.82 4.04
N GLU A 3 -4.41 29.02 3.19
CA GLU A 3 -4.24 28.25 1.97
C GLU A 3 -3.82 26.84 2.39
N GLU A 4 -4.72 25.88 2.21
CA GLU A 4 -4.42 24.46 2.42
C GLU A 4 -3.60 23.98 1.22
N LYS A 5 -2.49 23.28 1.49
CA LYS A 5 -1.59 22.80 0.44
C LYS A 5 -1.31 21.31 0.60
N TRP A 6 -1.15 20.59 -0.50
CA TRP A 6 -0.62 19.23 -0.50
C TRP A 6 0.92 19.23 -0.54
N ILE A 7 1.55 18.44 0.33
CA ILE A 7 2.99 18.15 0.29
C ILE A 7 3.19 16.67 0.01
N LEU A 8 4.11 16.36 -0.90
CA LEU A 8 4.52 15.00 -1.21
C LEU A 8 5.66 14.53 -0.30
N TYR A 9 5.54 13.30 0.18
CA TYR A 9 6.57 12.57 0.92
C TYR A 9 6.87 11.23 0.24
N SER A 10 8.17 10.89 0.20
CA SER A 10 8.66 9.54 -0.05
C SER A 10 8.91 8.84 1.28
N LEU A 11 8.41 7.62 1.40
CA LEU A 11 8.56 6.80 2.60
C LEU A 11 9.30 5.51 2.24
N VAL A 12 10.25 5.12 3.09
CA VAL A 12 10.95 3.84 2.99
C VAL A 12 10.86 3.13 4.34
N PHE A 13 10.24 1.96 4.33
CA PHE A 13 10.18 1.06 5.48
C PHE A 13 11.06 -0.15 5.26
N GLN A 14 11.80 -0.58 6.26
CA GLN A 14 12.42 -1.91 6.26
C GLN A 14 11.42 -2.93 6.78
N LEU A 15 11.28 -4.06 6.08
CA LEU A 15 10.54 -5.21 6.60
C LEU A 15 11.35 -5.90 7.70
N LYS A 16 10.71 -6.15 8.84
CA LYS A 16 11.32 -6.83 10.00
C LYS A 16 10.79 -8.25 10.22
N SER A 17 9.70 -8.59 9.56
CA SER A 17 9.06 -9.92 9.62
C SER A 17 8.39 -10.24 8.28
N PRO A 18 8.02 -11.52 8.03
CA PRO A 18 7.29 -11.91 6.84
C PRO A 18 6.03 -11.07 6.62
N LEU A 19 5.70 -10.77 5.37
CA LEU A 19 4.53 -9.97 5.01
C LEU A 19 3.54 -10.80 4.21
N HIS A 20 2.27 -10.73 4.57
CA HIS A 20 1.17 -11.28 3.78
C HIS A 20 0.16 -10.19 3.44
N ILE A 21 -0.07 -9.97 2.14
CA ILE A 21 -1.09 -9.06 1.63
C ILE A 21 -2.13 -9.89 0.89
N GLY A 22 -3.31 -10.08 1.48
CA GLY A 22 -4.34 -10.96 0.92
C GLY A 22 -4.66 -10.67 -0.55
N TYR A 23 -4.59 -11.72 -1.37
CA TYR A 23 -4.92 -11.68 -2.80
C TYR A 23 -6.07 -12.66 -3.13
N HIS A 24 -5.80 -13.68 -3.95
CA HIS A 24 -6.75 -14.73 -4.28
C HIS A 24 -6.37 -16.06 -3.61
N LYS A 25 -7.35 -16.96 -3.51
CA LYS A 25 -7.17 -18.30 -2.97
C LYS A 25 -7.22 -19.30 -4.12
N ILE A 26 -6.22 -20.17 -4.23
CA ILE A 26 -6.19 -21.29 -5.17
C ILE A 26 -6.29 -22.57 -4.34
N MET A 27 -7.41 -23.29 -4.42
CA MET A 27 -7.69 -24.44 -3.56
C MET A 27 -7.51 -24.08 -2.08
N HIS A 28 -6.47 -24.62 -1.41
CA HIS A 28 -6.15 -24.36 -0.01
C HIS A 28 -5.08 -23.28 0.17
N LEU A 29 -4.40 -22.87 -0.91
CA LEU A 29 -3.33 -21.88 -0.90
C LEU A 29 -3.91 -20.45 -0.95
N THR A 30 -3.62 -19.68 0.08
CA THR A 30 -3.93 -18.24 0.13
C THR A 30 -2.71 -17.47 -0.38
N ARG A 31 -2.85 -16.80 -1.53
CA ARG A 31 -1.74 -16.07 -2.16
C ARG A 31 -1.58 -14.66 -1.63
N THR A 32 -0.38 -14.09 -1.82
CA THR A 32 -0.08 -12.71 -1.45
C THR A 32 0.04 -11.81 -2.67
N ARG A 33 -0.32 -10.52 -2.53
CA ARG A 33 -0.02 -9.50 -3.55
C ARG A 33 1.46 -9.14 -3.52
N LEU A 34 2.00 -8.75 -4.67
CA LEU A 34 3.39 -8.33 -4.86
C LEU A 34 3.60 -6.82 -4.67
N TYR A 35 2.62 -6.17 -4.04
CA TYR A 35 2.64 -4.77 -3.63
C TYR A 35 1.63 -4.58 -2.49
N VAL A 36 1.73 -3.47 -1.80
CA VAL A 36 0.87 -3.11 -0.67
C VAL A 36 -0.09 -2.00 -1.11
N PRO A 37 -1.40 -2.29 -1.26
CA PRO A 37 -2.38 -1.26 -1.59
C PRO A 37 -2.47 -0.20 -0.50
N ALA A 38 -2.78 1.03 -0.91
CA ALA A 38 -2.94 2.21 -0.05
C ALA A 38 -3.78 1.95 1.23
N ARG A 39 -4.92 1.28 1.09
CA ARG A 39 -5.81 0.92 2.21
C ARG A 39 -5.11 0.16 3.34
N THR A 40 -4.09 -0.63 3.02
CA THR A 40 -3.36 -1.45 4.01
C THR A 40 -2.53 -0.55 4.91
N LEU A 41 -1.85 0.43 4.33
CA LEU A 41 -1.08 1.41 5.09
C LEU A 41 -2.01 2.35 5.87
N TRP A 42 -3.07 2.84 5.24
CA TRP A 42 -4.11 3.62 5.91
C TRP A 42 -4.67 2.90 7.15
N GLY A 43 -4.99 1.61 7.04
CA GLY A 43 -5.46 0.80 8.16
C GLY A 43 -4.42 0.66 9.26
N ALA A 44 -3.14 0.43 8.92
CA ALA A 44 -2.06 0.36 9.89
C ALA A 44 -1.86 1.69 10.63
N MET A 45 -1.87 2.81 9.92
CA MET A 45 -1.78 4.15 10.53
C MET A 45 -2.99 4.49 11.37
N THR A 46 -4.20 4.08 10.97
CA THR A 46 -5.42 4.27 11.76
C THR A 46 -5.30 3.57 13.11
N VAL A 47 -4.84 2.30 13.12
CA VAL A 47 -4.61 1.55 14.36
C VAL A 47 -3.57 2.23 15.23
N LYS A 48 -2.45 2.67 14.64
CA LYS A 48 -1.37 3.35 15.37
C LYS A 48 -1.85 4.68 15.97
N LEU A 49 -2.64 5.46 15.24
CA LEU A 49 -3.21 6.72 15.71
C LEU A 49 -4.13 6.51 16.92
N VAL A 50 -5.03 5.53 16.84
CA VAL A 50 -5.92 5.16 17.96
C VAL A 50 -5.11 4.73 19.18
N GLN A 51 -4.11 3.86 19.01
CA GLN A 51 -3.25 3.40 20.09
C GLN A 51 -2.47 4.54 20.76
N LYS A 52 -1.95 5.46 19.95
CA LYS A 52 -1.13 6.59 20.43
C LYS A 52 -1.94 7.66 21.13
N THR A 53 -3.18 7.88 20.70
CA THR A 53 -4.07 8.90 21.27
C THR A 53 -4.96 8.35 22.39
N GLY A 54 -5.10 7.03 22.50
CA GLY A 54 -6.04 6.38 23.43
C GLY A 54 -7.52 6.55 23.05
N ARG A 55 -7.80 7.13 21.88
CA ARG A 55 -9.16 7.41 21.38
C ARG A 55 -9.67 6.21 20.57
N ASN A 56 -10.46 5.34 21.20
CA ASN A 56 -10.91 4.06 20.64
C ASN A 56 -11.97 4.15 19.52
N ASP A 57 -11.93 5.18 18.67
CA ASP A 57 -12.79 5.33 17.50
C ASP A 57 -11.98 5.18 16.20
N TYR A 58 -11.89 3.95 15.71
CA TYR A 58 -11.16 3.62 14.48
C TYR A 58 -11.78 4.26 13.24
N LYS A 59 -13.10 4.47 13.22
CA LYS A 59 -13.80 5.04 12.06
C LYS A 59 -13.48 6.51 11.92
N LYS A 60 -13.59 7.25 13.02
CA LYS A 60 -13.24 8.68 13.06
C LYS A 60 -11.75 8.92 12.80
N ALA A 61 -10.88 8.11 13.40
CA ALA A 61 -9.43 8.17 13.13
C ALA A 61 -9.11 7.89 11.66
N GLY A 62 -9.76 6.87 11.08
CA GLY A 62 -9.58 6.51 9.67
C GLY A 62 -10.10 7.59 8.72
N GLN A 63 -11.25 8.19 9.02
CA GLN A 63 -11.81 9.31 8.26
C GLN A 63 -10.89 10.54 8.32
N PHE A 64 -10.41 10.90 9.51
CA PHE A 64 -9.46 12.00 9.70
C PHE A 64 -8.21 11.82 8.81
N LEU A 65 -7.64 10.61 8.78
CA LEU A 65 -6.49 10.32 7.91
C LEU A 65 -6.85 10.40 6.42
N ARG A 66 -8.05 9.98 6.01
CA ARG A 66 -8.53 10.12 4.61
C ARG A 66 -8.73 11.57 4.20
N GLU A 67 -9.11 12.45 5.11
CA GLU A 67 -9.28 13.88 4.83
C GLU A 67 -7.93 14.58 4.70
N LYS A 68 -6.97 14.24 5.56
CA LYS A 68 -5.65 14.89 5.61
C LYS A 68 -4.57 14.22 4.75
N MET A 69 -4.80 13.02 4.22
CA MET A 69 -3.77 12.28 3.48
C MET A 69 -4.33 11.64 2.20
N ARG A 70 -3.45 11.50 1.19
CA ARG A 70 -3.64 10.59 0.05
C ARG A 70 -2.49 9.60 0.06
N PHE A 71 -2.84 8.32 0.05
CA PHE A 71 -1.88 7.24 0.12
C PHE A 71 -1.62 6.68 -1.27
N GLY A 72 -0.37 6.67 -1.69
CA GLY A 72 0.09 5.84 -2.81
C GLY A 72 0.18 4.37 -2.41
N TYR A 73 0.44 3.52 -3.40
CA TYR A 73 0.76 2.12 -3.15
C TYR A 73 2.22 1.99 -2.76
N PHE A 74 2.54 0.94 -2.02
CA PHE A 74 3.89 0.65 -1.57
C PHE A 74 4.41 -0.59 -2.28
N TYR A 75 5.66 -0.52 -2.73
CA TYR A 75 6.32 -1.51 -3.55
C TYR A 75 7.59 -2.00 -2.88
N PHE A 76 7.98 -3.24 -3.20
CA PHE A 76 9.20 -3.80 -2.64
C PHE A 76 10.44 -3.17 -3.28
N SER A 77 11.53 -3.09 -2.52
CA SER A 77 12.82 -2.58 -2.99
C SER A 77 13.95 -3.29 -2.28
N ASN A 78 15.08 -3.46 -2.96
CA ASN A 78 16.33 -3.94 -2.35
C ASN A 78 17.24 -2.80 -1.86
N GLY A 79 16.72 -1.56 -1.80
CA GLY A 79 17.44 -0.34 -1.44
C GLY A 79 18.26 0.26 -2.59
N LYS A 80 18.31 -0.38 -3.76
CA LYS A 80 18.95 0.12 -4.98
C LYS A 80 17.94 0.31 -6.12
N GLU A 81 16.97 -0.59 -6.20
CA GLU A 81 15.96 -0.63 -7.24
C GLU A 81 14.58 -0.89 -6.63
N LEU A 82 13.61 -0.10 -7.10
CA LEU A 82 12.20 -0.26 -6.78
C LEU A 82 11.57 -1.29 -7.73
N PHE A 83 10.89 -2.28 -7.16
CA PHE A 83 10.26 -3.38 -7.89
C PHE A 83 8.83 -3.03 -8.29
N LEU A 84 8.68 -1.98 -9.09
CA LEU A 84 7.39 -1.62 -9.68
C LEU A 84 6.96 -2.64 -10.74
N PRO A 85 5.68 -3.05 -10.75
CA PRO A 85 5.13 -3.89 -11.81
C PRO A 85 5.09 -3.12 -13.12
N HIS A 86 5.44 -3.80 -14.20
CA HIS A 86 5.39 -3.29 -15.57
C HIS A 86 5.12 -4.47 -16.53
N TYR A 87 4.01 -4.43 -17.25
CA TYR A 87 3.73 -5.42 -18.30
C TYR A 87 4.51 -5.08 -19.56
N THR A 88 5.43 -5.97 -19.95
CA THR A 88 6.22 -5.86 -21.19
C THR A 88 5.80 -6.95 -22.17
N GLU A 89 6.40 -6.95 -23.38
CA GLU A 89 6.21 -8.02 -24.36
C GLU A 89 6.65 -9.40 -23.85
N GLU A 90 7.55 -9.44 -22.85
CA GLU A 90 8.03 -10.67 -22.21
C GLU A 90 7.16 -11.09 -21.00
N GLY A 91 6.10 -10.33 -20.69
CA GLY A 91 5.23 -10.54 -19.54
C GLY A 91 5.46 -9.53 -18.41
N LEU A 92 4.94 -9.84 -17.22
CA LEU A 92 5.05 -8.97 -16.05
C LEU A 92 6.48 -8.98 -15.48
N LYS A 93 7.09 -7.79 -15.42
CA LYS A 93 8.36 -7.55 -14.73
C LYS A 93 8.14 -6.74 -13.45
N LEU A 94 9.04 -6.92 -12.51
CA LEU A 94 9.13 -6.19 -11.25
C LEU A 94 10.48 -5.47 -11.20
N GLY A 95 10.47 -4.18 -11.54
CA GLY A 95 11.69 -3.46 -11.91
C GLY A 95 12.31 -4.10 -13.16
N ARG A 96 13.60 -4.47 -13.09
CA ARG A 96 14.30 -5.19 -14.16
C ARG A 96 14.13 -6.71 -14.13
N MET A 97 13.64 -7.29 -13.04
CA MET A 97 13.52 -8.73 -12.88
C MET A 97 12.22 -9.26 -13.49
N CYS A 98 12.28 -10.47 -14.04
CA CYS A 98 11.08 -11.21 -14.39
C CYS A 98 10.38 -11.72 -13.11
N LEU A 99 9.08 -11.98 -13.21
CA LEU A 99 8.28 -12.42 -12.07
C LEU A 99 8.87 -13.65 -11.35
N TYR A 100 9.29 -14.68 -12.08
CA TYR A 100 9.82 -15.92 -11.48
C TYR A 100 11.11 -15.68 -10.66
N GLU A 101 11.93 -14.70 -11.04
CA GLU A 101 13.18 -14.37 -10.34
C GLU A 101 12.88 -13.68 -9.01
N PHE A 102 11.88 -12.79 -9.01
CA PHE A 102 11.38 -12.17 -7.78
C PHE A 102 10.79 -13.23 -6.85
N GLU A 103 9.95 -14.11 -7.39
CA GLU A 103 9.31 -15.19 -6.62
C GLU A 103 10.36 -16.11 -5.98
N LYS A 104 11.39 -16.52 -6.73
CA LYS A 104 12.50 -17.34 -6.22
C LYS A 104 13.19 -16.67 -5.02
N LYS A 105 13.44 -15.35 -5.10
CA LYS A 105 14.19 -14.60 -4.08
C LYS A 105 13.38 -14.26 -2.84
N TYR A 106 12.07 -13.99 -2.99
CA TYR A 106 11.29 -13.36 -1.93
C TYR A 106 9.99 -14.08 -1.58
N ILE A 107 9.44 -14.94 -2.43
CA ILE A 107 8.15 -15.58 -2.16
C ILE A 107 8.35 -16.96 -1.52
N ARG A 108 7.64 -17.21 -0.43
CA ARG A 108 7.65 -18.48 0.29
C ARG A 108 6.23 -18.88 0.64
N SER A 109 6.06 -20.15 1.01
CA SER A 109 4.79 -20.62 1.54
C SER A 109 4.97 -21.38 2.84
N ILE A 110 4.00 -21.29 3.73
CA ILE A 110 3.94 -22.06 4.97
C ILE A 110 2.59 -22.79 5.03
N SER A 111 2.61 -24.02 5.52
CA SER A 111 1.41 -24.79 5.85
C SER A 111 1.34 -24.91 7.37
N THR A 112 0.27 -24.40 7.97
CA THR A 112 0.01 -24.50 9.41
C THR A 112 -1.27 -25.29 9.65
N THR A 113 -1.37 -25.93 10.80
CA THR A 113 -2.57 -26.62 11.26
C THR A 113 -2.74 -26.34 12.74
N ALA A 114 -3.97 -26.21 13.23
CA ALA A 114 -4.21 -26.18 14.66
C ALA A 114 -3.97 -27.58 15.25
N ILE A 115 -3.60 -27.62 16.52
CA ILE A 115 -3.40 -28.86 17.27
C ILE A 115 -4.62 -29.05 18.17
N ASP A 116 -5.30 -30.19 18.04
CA ASP A 116 -6.35 -30.57 18.96
C ASP A 116 -5.75 -30.82 20.35
N ALA A 117 -6.25 -30.09 21.34
CA ALA A 117 -5.67 -30.11 22.68
C ALA A 117 -5.90 -31.44 23.43
N ASN A 118 -6.88 -32.25 23.01
CA ASN A 118 -7.23 -33.50 23.68
C ASN A 118 -6.46 -34.69 23.10
N SER A 119 -6.24 -34.71 21.78
CA SER A 119 -5.56 -35.79 21.06
C SER A 119 -4.10 -35.49 20.76
N LEU A 120 -3.67 -34.22 20.87
CA LEU A 120 -2.37 -33.72 20.38
C LEU A 120 -2.14 -33.98 18.89
N SER A 121 -3.20 -34.25 18.13
CA SER A 121 -3.16 -34.41 16.67
C SER A 121 -3.45 -33.09 15.96
N ALA A 122 -3.27 -33.04 14.64
CA ALA A 122 -3.83 -31.95 13.85
C ALA A 122 -5.35 -31.92 14.02
N GLU A 123 -5.91 -30.74 14.28
CA GLU A 123 -7.36 -30.52 14.27
C GLU A 123 -7.86 -30.57 12.82
N GLU A 124 -8.91 -31.35 12.56
CA GLU A 124 -9.48 -31.48 11.22
C GLU A 124 -9.91 -30.11 10.66
N GLU A 125 -9.76 -29.93 9.34
CA GLU A 125 -10.12 -28.69 8.60
C GLU A 125 -9.34 -27.41 8.97
N THR A 126 -8.30 -27.50 9.80
CA THR A 126 -7.49 -26.33 10.19
C THR A 126 -6.22 -26.13 9.35
N LEU A 127 -6.06 -26.88 8.24
CA LEU A 127 -4.92 -26.72 7.36
C LEU A 127 -4.98 -25.38 6.61
N HIS A 128 -4.07 -24.48 6.97
CA HIS A 128 -3.88 -23.18 6.36
C HIS A 128 -2.58 -23.18 5.55
N HIS A 129 -2.68 -23.14 4.22
CA HIS A 129 -1.52 -22.94 3.35
C HIS A 129 -1.51 -21.48 2.89
N LEU A 130 -0.43 -20.78 3.20
CA LEU A 130 -0.27 -19.34 2.99
C LEU A 130 1.01 -19.04 2.22
N GLU A 131 0.91 -18.21 1.20
CA GLU A 131 2.03 -17.56 0.53
C GLU A 131 2.37 -16.23 1.22
N TYR A 132 3.65 -15.93 1.38
CA TYR A 132 4.12 -14.70 2.00
C TYR A 132 5.39 -14.16 1.34
N ILE A 133 5.61 -12.85 1.49
CA ILE A 133 6.86 -12.19 1.13
C ILE A 133 7.83 -12.32 2.29
N ASN A 134 8.99 -12.90 2.03
CA ASN A 134 10.10 -12.96 2.97
C ASN A 134 10.78 -11.58 3.06
N TYR A 135 11.07 -11.16 4.29
CA TYR A 135 11.65 -9.85 4.60
C TYR A 135 13.16 -9.74 4.33
N ARG A 136 13.77 -10.85 3.90
CA ARG A 136 15.15 -10.94 3.46
C ARG A 136 15.24 -11.71 2.16
N ASN A 137 16.18 -11.32 1.29
CA ASN A 137 16.56 -12.12 0.14
C ASN A 137 17.10 -13.48 0.61
N THR A 138 16.64 -14.56 0.00
CA THR A 138 17.03 -15.91 0.41
C THR A 138 18.42 -16.34 -0.05
N GLU A 139 19.01 -15.65 -1.02
CA GLU A 139 20.33 -15.98 -1.54
C GLU A 139 21.46 -15.32 -0.74
N ASP A 140 21.30 -14.05 -0.35
CA ASP A 140 22.34 -13.25 0.31
C ASP A 140 21.92 -12.67 1.68
N SER A 141 20.70 -12.95 2.15
CA SER A 141 20.13 -12.43 3.40
C SER A 141 20.01 -10.90 3.50
N SER A 142 20.15 -10.18 2.37
CA SER A 142 19.96 -8.72 2.32
C SER A 142 18.51 -8.34 2.68
N PRO A 143 18.31 -7.20 3.35
CA PRO A 143 16.97 -6.77 3.78
C PRO A 143 16.09 -6.38 2.58
N LEU A 144 14.79 -6.57 2.72
CA LEU A 144 13.78 -6.07 1.80
C LEU A 144 13.09 -4.84 2.40
N PHE A 145 12.84 -3.85 1.55
CA PHE A 145 12.20 -2.60 1.91
C PHE A 145 10.83 -2.47 1.23
N LEU A 146 9.99 -1.61 1.78
CA LEU A 146 8.75 -1.12 1.19
C LEU A 146 8.88 0.38 0.95
N GLU A 147 8.71 0.81 -0.28
CA GLU A 147 8.80 2.21 -0.68
C GLU A 147 7.51 2.68 -1.33
N GLY A 148 7.10 3.90 -1.01
CA GLY A 148 5.85 4.46 -1.50
C GLY A 148 5.78 5.96 -1.34
N LEU A 149 4.77 6.54 -1.96
CA LEU A 149 4.50 7.97 -1.93
C LEU A 149 3.27 8.26 -1.09
N MET A 150 3.27 9.39 -0.41
CA MET A 150 2.14 9.87 0.39
C MET A 150 2.04 11.38 0.28
N TRP A 151 0.83 11.87 0.06
CA TRP A 151 0.54 13.30 0.07
C TRP A 151 -0.17 13.66 1.36
N ILE A 152 0.21 14.79 1.93
CA ILE A 152 -0.34 15.28 3.20
C ILE A 152 -0.88 16.69 2.97
N LYS A 153 -2.13 16.90 3.35
CA LYS A 153 -2.77 18.20 3.34
C LYS A 153 -2.35 18.96 4.59
N ILE A 154 -1.69 20.09 4.40
CA ILE A 154 -1.16 20.94 5.45
C ILE A 154 -1.94 22.25 5.53
N ASP A 155 -2.17 22.70 6.76
CA ASP A 155 -2.85 23.98 7.02
C ASP A 155 -1.78 25.03 7.38
N GLY A 156 -1.30 25.79 6.39
CA GLY A 156 -0.24 26.80 6.55
C GLY A 156 1.19 26.25 6.35
N HIS A 157 2.22 27.09 6.53
CA HIS A 157 3.60 26.70 6.22
C HIS A 157 4.20 25.76 7.28
N PRO A 158 4.77 24.59 6.89
CA PRO A 158 5.49 23.74 7.82
C PRO A 158 6.75 24.49 8.28
N LYS A 159 6.84 24.76 9.58
CA LYS A 159 7.98 25.44 10.20
C LYS A 159 9.06 24.47 10.71
N GLU A 160 8.79 23.17 10.67
CA GLU A 160 9.62 22.11 11.26
C GLU A 160 9.86 20.96 10.27
N ASP A 161 10.91 20.17 10.53
CA ASP A 161 11.29 18.99 9.75
C ASP A 161 10.27 17.84 9.85
N ASP A 162 9.40 17.88 10.87
CA ASP A 162 8.37 16.87 11.12
C ASP A 162 6.97 17.52 11.16
N PHE A 163 5.98 16.82 10.62
CA PHE A 163 4.63 17.35 10.50
C PHE A 163 3.80 17.02 11.74
N LEU A 164 3.30 18.04 12.43
CA LEU A 164 2.36 17.91 13.53
C LEU A 164 0.92 18.09 13.05
N PHE A 165 0.03 17.19 13.45
CA PHE A 165 -1.41 17.40 13.34
C PHE A 165 -2.10 17.14 14.68
N THR A 166 -3.27 17.75 14.86
CA THR A 166 -4.09 17.60 16.06
C THR A 166 -5.26 16.67 15.75
N TYR A 167 -5.37 15.58 16.51
CA TYR A 167 -6.51 14.66 16.47
C TYR A 167 -7.16 14.62 17.85
N GLU A 168 -8.41 15.06 17.95
CA GLU A 168 -9.18 15.12 19.22
C GLU A 168 -8.39 15.70 20.40
N ASP A 169 -7.84 16.90 20.17
CA ASP A 169 -7.03 17.69 21.11
C ASP A 169 -5.66 17.08 21.47
N VAL A 170 -5.28 15.98 20.84
CA VAL A 170 -3.95 15.36 20.98
C VAL A 170 -3.07 15.74 19.80
N GLN A 171 -1.92 16.33 20.08
CA GLN A 171 -0.90 16.58 19.06
C GLN A 171 -0.11 15.30 18.78
N VAL A 172 0.03 14.98 17.50
CA VAL A 172 0.72 13.78 17.04
C VAL A 172 1.70 14.17 15.94
N LYS A 173 2.96 13.75 16.12
CA LYS A 173 3.98 13.84 15.08
C LYS A 173 3.80 12.74 14.03
N LEU A 174 3.97 13.10 12.77
CA LEU A 174 3.93 12.18 11.65
C LEU A 174 5.01 11.12 11.76
N SER A 175 6.26 11.50 12.04
CA SER A 175 7.36 10.55 12.19
C SER A 175 7.07 9.50 13.28
N GLU A 176 6.46 9.90 14.39
CA GLU A 176 6.12 8.99 15.49
C GLU A 176 4.96 8.03 15.13
N LEU A 177 4.02 8.44 14.28
CA LEU A 177 3.02 7.50 13.73
C LEU A 177 3.67 6.49 12.81
N LEU A 178 4.61 6.94 11.97
CA LEU A 178 5.20 6.10 10.95
C LEU A 178 6.35 5.23 11.48
N GLN A 179 6.95 5.58 12.63
CA GLN A 179 8.16 4.94 13.16
C GLN A 179 8.12 3.40 13.10
N SER A 180 7.01 2.81 13.55
CA SER A 180 6.77 1.37 13.46
C SER A 180 5.31 1.06 13.18
N LEU A 181 5.08 0.32 12.10
CA LEU A 181 3.76 -0.09 11.65
C LEU A 181 3.71 -1.62 11.48
N GLN A 182 2.53 -2.19 11.74
CA GLN A 182 2.24 -3.58 11.42
C GLN A 182 1.23 -3.63 10.27
N ILE A 183 1.68 -4.10 9.10
CA ILE A 183 0.98 -4.01 7.82
C ILE A 183 0.55 -5.40 7.36
N GLY A 184 -0.66 -5.53 6.80
CA GLY A 184 -1.11 -6.78 6.17
C GLY A 184 -1.84 -7.75 7.11
N GLY A 185 -1.92 -9.00 6.66
CA GLY A 185 -2.57 -10.13 7.34
C GLY A 185 -1.65 -10.87 8.31
N GLU A 186 -2.16 -11.94 8.93
CA GLU A 186 -1.40 -12.83 9.82
C GLU A 186 -0.66 -12.16 10.98
N ARG A 187 -1.14 -10.99 11.42
CA ARG A 187 -0.54 -10.20 12.51
C ARG A 187 -0.41 -10.97 13.82
N LYS A 188 -1.35 -11.88 14.11
CA LYS A 188 -1.30 -12.77 15.29
C LYS A 188 -0.14 -13.76 15.26
N TYR A 189 0.38 -14.08 14.07
CA TYR A 189 1.53 -14.95 13.85
C TYR A 189 2.83 -14.14 13.67
N GLY A 190 2.82 -12.85 14.02
CA GLY A 190 4.01 -11.99 13.98
C GLY A 190 4.35 -11.44 12.59
N PHE A 191 3.42 -11.48 11.63
CA PHE A 191 3.65 -10.96 10.29
C PHE A 191 3.48 -9.43 10.24
N GLY A 192 4.15 -8.81 9.27
CA GLY A 192 3.86 -7.45 8.84
C GLY A 192 4.58 -6.34 9.59
N GLU A 193 5.48 -6.66 10.52
CA GLU A 193 6.28 -5.66 11.22
C GLU A 193 7.22 -4.90 10.27
N THR A 194 7.17 -3.57 10.37
CA THR A 194 7.96 -2.65 9.56
C THR A 194 8.53 -1.52 10.44
N GLU A 195 9.68 -1.00 10.04
CA GLU A 195 10.33 0.15 10.67
C GLU A 195 10.61 1.22 9.62
N LEU A 196 10.25 2.47 9.91
CA LEU A 196 10.56 3.60 9.04
C LEU A 196 12.07 3.86 9.03
N VAL A 197 12.67 3.80 7.85
CA VAL A 197 14.10 4.10 7.64
C VAL A 197 14.28 5.49 7.05
N LYS A 198 13.35 5.93 6.21
CA LYS A 198 13.44 7.23 5.53
C LYS A 198 12.06 7.86 5.37
N LEU A 199 11.96 9.13 5.74
CA LEU A 199 10.85 10.02 5.45
C LEU A 199 11.45 11.26 4.80
N GLU A 200 11.14 11.47 3.52
CA GLU A 200 11.73 12.54 2.74
C GLU A 200 10.63 13.37 2.10
N ARG A 201 10.59 14.67 2.41
CA ARG A 201 9.73 15.63 1.71
C ARG A 201 10.26 15.87 0.30
N LEU A 202 9.36 15.87 -0.68
CA LEU A 202 9.68 16.17 -2.07
C LEU A 202 9.00 17.48 -2.48
N ASP A 203 9.79 18.40 -3.00
CA ASP A 203 9.29 19.65 -3.59
C ASP A 203 9.13 19.54 -5.12
N ASP A 204 9.61 18.44 -5.73
CA ASP A 204 9.46 18.17 -7.16
C ASP A 204 8.06 17.61 -7.48
N THR A 205 7.55 18.02 -8.62
CA THR A 205 6.32 17.48 -9.24
C THR A 205 6.60 16.21 -10.03
N ASP A 206 7.84 15.99 -10.49
CA ASP A 206 8.24 14.79 -11.22
C ASP A 206 8.56 13.63 -10.28
N LEU A 207 7.81 12.54 -10.40
CA LEU A 207 7.92 11.37 -9.54
C LEU A 207 9.06 10.42 -9.98
N ARG A 208 9.64 10.63 -11.16
CA ARG A 208 10.70 9.77 -11.73
C ARG A 208 11.97 9.78 -10.91
N SER A 209 12.23 10.87 -10.18
CA SER A 209 13.35 10.98 -9.23
C SER A 209 13.30 9.93 -8.11
N LYS A 210 12.13 9.34 -7.84
CA LYS A 210 11.92 8.22 -6.90
C LYS A 210 11.55 6.90 -7.59
N GLY A 211 11.72 6.82 -8.90
CA GLY A 211 11.43 5.62 -9.69
C GLY A 211 9.95 5.42 -10.04
N PHE A 212 9.05 6.31 -9.64
CA PHE A 212 7.63 6.25 -9.99
C PHE A 212 7.36 6.95 -11.32
N CYS A 213 6.48 6.39 -12.15
CA CYS A 213 6.06 7.01 -13.40
C CYS A 213 5.11 8.19 -13.14
N GLY A 214 5.33 9.28 -13.89
CA GLY A 214 4.42 10.42 -13.96
C GLY A 214 4.88 11.66 -13.22
N SER A 215 4.05 12.70 -13.32
CA SER A 215 4.15 13.90 -12.50
C SER A 215 2.86 14.09 -11.71
N TRP A 216 2.95 14.78 -10.57
CA TRP A 216 1.78 15.10 -9.75
C TRP A 216 1.50 16.60 -9.74
N LEU A 217 0.23 16.93 -9.51
CA LEU A 217 -0.22 18.29 -9.29
C LEU A 217 -1.33 18.32 -8.26
N GLU A 218 -1.39 19.42 -7.53
CA GLU A 218 -2.47 19.73 -6.62
C GLU A 218 -3.64 20.35 -7.40
N SER A 219 -4.87 20.02 -7.00
CA SER A 219 -6.10 20.64 -7.51
C SER A 219 -7.06 20.80 -6.36
N ASP A 220 -7.48 22.01 -6.01
CA ASP A 220 -8.46 22.39 -4.97
C ASP A 220 -8.56 21.47 -3.73
N GLU A 221 -9.15 20.27 -3.84
CA GLU A 221 -9.33 19.30 -2.76
C GLU A 221 -8.64 17.94 -2.94
N SER A 222 -7.89 17.73 -4.02
CA SER A 222 -7.30 16.44 -4.38
C SER A 222 -5.91 16.52 -5.02
N VAL A 223 -5.34 15.33 -5.16
CA VAL A 223 -4.02 15.10 -5.76
C VAL A 223 -4.23 14.39 -7.08
N LYS A 224 -3.63 14.92 -8.13
CA LYS A 224 -3.68 14.33 -9.47
C LYS A 224 -2.32 13.84 -9.89
N VAL A 225 -2.29 12.75 -10.64
CA VAL A 225 -1.08 12.17 -11.24
C VAL A 225 -1.30 12.06 -12.74
N THR A 226 -0.37 12.59 -13.53
CA THR A 226 -0.39 12.48 -14.99
C THR A 226 0.65 11.45 -15.43
N ILE A 227 0.19 10.46 -16.18
CA ILE A 227 1.02 9.41 -16.78
C ILE A 227 1.11 9.68 -18.28
N LEU A 228 2.33 9.83 -18.79
CA LEU A 228 2.58 10.00 -20.21
C LEU A 228 2.38 8.69 -20.96
N GLN A 229 2.00 8.79 -22.23
CA GLN A 229 1.89 7.65 -23.15
C GLN A 229 3.13 6.73 -23.08
N GLY A 230 2.90 5.43 -23.07
CA GLY A 230 3.93 4.40 -22.99
C GLY A 230 4.49 4.14 -21.60
N ASN A 231 4.12 4.94 -20.59
CA ASN A 231 4.41 4.63 -19.18
C ASN A 231 3.27 3.82 -18.56
N PHE A 232 3.50 3.32 -17.35
CA PHE A 232 2.57 2.46 -16.64
C PHE A 232 2.06 3.09 -15.34
N ILE A 233 0.86 2.68 -14.94
CA ILE A 233 0.24 3.09 -13.67
C ILE A 233 0.83 2.31 -12.51
N TRP A 234 0.87 2.90 -11.32
CA TRP A 234 1.37 2.27 -10.08
C TRP A 234 0.30 2.26 -8.98
N ALA A 235 -0.97 2.32 -9.36
CA ALA A 235 -2.08 2.00 -8.47
C ALA A 235 -3.16 1.30 -9.30
N HIS A 236 -4.19 0.79 -8.63
CA HIS A 236 -5.38 0.40 -9.37
C HIS A 236 -6.03 1.65 -9.97
N ALA A 237 -6.29 1.64 -11.27
CA ALA A 237 -7.08 2.68 -11.94
C ALA A 237 -8.44 2.11 -12.33
N LYS A 238 -9.50 2.79 -11.94
CA LYS A 238 -10.87 2.37 -12.23
C LYS A 238 -11.07 2.29 -13.75
N TYR A 239 -11.67 1.21 -14.20
CA TYR A 239 -11.94 1.00 -15.61
C TYR A 239 -13.00 2.00 -16.09
N GLU A 240 -12.72 2.66 -17.21
CA GLU A 240 -13.63 3.54 -17.93
C GLU A 240 -13.55 3.17 -19.42
N PRO A 241 -14.67 3.12 -20.16
CA PRO A 241 -14.67 2.70 -21.57
C PRO A 241 -13.74 3.51 -22.49
N ASN A 242 -13.47 4.76 -22.13
CA ASN A 242 -12.63 5.67 -22.92
C ASN A 242 -11.16 5.70 -22.46
N LEU A 243 -10.79 4.90 -21.45
CA LEU A 243 -9.43 4.83 -20.94
C LEU A 243 -8.65 3.75 -21.72
N ASN A 244 -7.83 4.18 -22.66
CA ASN A 244 -7.02 3.30 -23.50
C ASN A 244 -5.74 2.84 -22.77
N MET A 245 -5.73 1.57 -22.37
CA MET A 245 -4.63 0.96 -21.63
C MET A 245 -4.39 -0.50 -22.04
N LYS A 246 -3.16 -0.97 -21.84
CA LYS A 246 -2.75 -2.37 -22.01
C LYS A 246 -2.26 -2.95 -20.69
N GLY A 247 -2.85 -4.05 -20.25
CA GLY A 247 -2.47 -4.71 -19.00
C GLY A 247 -3.57 -5.62 -18.49
N GLU A 248 -3.45 -6.03 -17.23
CA GLU A 248 -4.46 -6.84 -16.57
C GLU A 248 -5.53 -5.97 -15.90
N ILE A 249 -6.75 -6.49 -15.91
CA ILE A 249 -7.91 -5.93 -15.20
C ILE A 249 -8.37 -6.93 -14.15
N GLU A 250 -8.76 -6.43 -12.98
CA GLU A 250 -9.35 -7.24 -11.93
C GLU A 250 -10.55 -6.55 -11.28
N ILE A 251 -11.42 -7.34 -10.64
CA ILE A 251 -12.42 -6.78 -9.73
C ILE A 251 -11.73 -6.49 -8.40
N PHE A 252 -11.48 -5.21 -8.10
CA PHE A 252 -10.71 -4.83 -6.93
C PHE A 252 -11.60 -4.73 -5.69
N MET A 253 -11.50 -5.76 -4.83
CA MET A 253 -12.25 -5.84 -3.57
C MET A 253 -11.35 -5.67 -2.35
N GLY A 254 -11.94 -5.17 -1.28
CA GLY A 254 -11.32 -4.98 0.02
C GLY A 254 -12.20 -5.39 1.17
N ARG A 255 -11.57 -5.55 2.34
CA ARG A 255 -12.27 -5.80 3.60
C ARG A 255 -12.02 -4.60 4.50
N GLU A 256 -13.08 -3.93 4.91
CA GLU A 256 -13.03 -2.77 5.81
C GLU A 256 -13.61 -3.13 7.18
N TRP A 257 -13.43 -2.20 8.12
CA TRP A 257 -14.04 -2.29 9.45
C TRP A 257 -15.56 -2.17 9.36
N ASP A 258 -16.27 -3.00 10.11
CA ASP A 258 -17.71 -2.95 10.28
C ASP A 258 -18.04 -2.60 11.74
N ASP A 259 -18.92 -1.62 11.95
CA ASP A 259 -19.25 -1.12 13.30
C ASP A 259 -19.91 -2.20 14.20
N LYS A 260 -20.56 -3.20 13.61
CA LYS A 260 -21.25 -4.28 14.35
C LYS A 260 -20.43 -5.56 14.43
N LYS A 261 -19.69 -5.88 13.37
CA LYS A 261 -19.00 -7.18 13.21
C LYS A 261 -17.48 -7.08 13.39
N GLY A 262 -16.93 -5.87 13.42
CA GLY A 262 -15.51 -5.59 13.63
C GLY A 262 -14.66 -5.70 12.37
N SER A 263 -13.35 -5.88 12.56
CA SER A 263 -12.33 -5.84 11.51
C SER A 263 -12.58 -6.78 10.33
N GLY A 264 -12.53 -6.23 9.12
CA GLY A 264 -12.52 -7.00 7.87
C GLY A 264 -13.84 -7.74 7.59
N ARG A 265 -14.96 -7.26 8.12
CA ARG A 265 -16.27 -7.87 7.94
C ARG A 265 -17.15 -7.16 6.91
N ASN A 266 -16.83 -5.91 6.60
CA ASN A 266 -17.45 -5.19 5.49
C ASN A 266 -16.67 -5.47 4.20
N ILE A 267 -17.30 -6.02 3.17
CA ILE A 267 -16.68 -6.24 1.86
C ILE A 267 -17.01 -5.05 0.97
N VAL A 268 -15.98 -4.33 0.54
CA VAL A 268 -16.11 -3.16 -0.33
C VAL A 268 -15.56 -3.51 -1.70
N THR A 269 -16.36 -3.28 -2.74
CA THR A 269 -15.95 -3.43 -4.14
C THR A 269 -15.68 -2.06 -4.73
N HIS A 270 -14.59 -1.94 -5.51
CA HIS A 270 -14.28 -0.74 -6.28
C HIS A 270 -14.56 -0.94 -7.78
N GLY A 271 -15.25 -2.03 -8.12
CA GLY A 271 -15.55 -2.39 -9.50
C GLY A 271 -14.34 -2.97 -10.24
N LEU A 272 -14.40 -2.87 -11.56
CA LEU A 272 -13.34 -3.31 -12.45
C LEU A 272 -12.23 -2.25 -12.46
N CYS A 273 -10.98 -2.66 -12.25
CA CYS A 273 -9.82 -1.77 -12.24
C CYS A 273 -8.68 -2.36 -13.06
N TRP A 274 -7.97 -1.51 -13.79
CA TRP A 274 -6.64 -1.80 -14.30
C TRP A 274 -5.68 -1.99 -13.13
N MET A 275 -4.84 -3.02 -13.21
CA MET A 275 -3.86 -3.34 -12.18
C MET A 275 -2.60 -2.47 -12.32
N PRO A 276 -1.87 -2.23 -11.21
CA PRO A 276 -0.53 -1.67 -11.27
C PRO A 276 0.35 -2.38 -12.31
N GLY A 277 1.07 -1.59 -13.10
CA GLY A 277 1.91 -2.03 -14.22
C GLY A 277 1.22 -1.96 -15.59
N SER A 278 -0.10 -1.72 -15.63
CA SER A 278 -0.81 -1.50 -16.89
C SER A 278 -0.30 -0.23 -17.58
N VAL A 279 -0.03 -0.34 -18.88
CA VAL A 279 0.56 0.70 -19.72
C VAL A 279 -0.53 1.59 -20.29
N VAL A 280 -0.30 2.90 -20.20
CA VAL A 280 -1.16 3.95 -20.72
C VAL A 280 -0.87 4.15 -22.21
N GLU A 281 -1.87 3.96 -23.08
CA GLU A 281 -1.68 4.11 -24.53
C GLU A 281 -1.79 5.55 -25.01
N GLU A 282 -2.41 6.42 -24.22
CA GLU A 282 -2.56 7.86 -24.46
C GLU A 282 -2.43 8.60 -23.13
N GLN A 283 -1.72 9.72 -23.08
CA GLN A 283 -1.52 10.46 -21.83
C GLN A 283 -2.83 10.62 -21.05
N ALA A 284 -2.81 10.22 -19.78
CA ALA A 284 -3.97 10.26 -18.91
C ALA A 284 -3.61 10.91 -17.57
N THR A 285 -4.53 11.71 -17.06
CA THR A 285 -4.47 12.28 -15.72
C THR A 285 -5.47 11.57 -14.83
N PHE A 286 -5.04 11.22 -13.63
CA PHE A 286 -5.83 10.50 -12.65
C PHE A 286 -5.92 11.28 -11.35
N GLU A 287 -7.09 11.31 -10.75
CA GLU A 287 -7.28 11.74 -9.38
C GLU A 287 -7.01 10.59 -8.41
N ILE A 288 -6.20 10.83 -7.38
CA ILE A 288 -6.00 9.89 -6.28
C ILE A 288 -7.15 10.05 -5.30
N THR A 289 -8.04 9.05 -5.27
CA THR A 289 -9.14 8.98 -4.31
C THR A 289 -8.63 8.79 -2.87
N PRO A 290 -9.46 9.05 -1.84
CA PRO A 290 -9.09 8.79 -0.45
C PRO A 290 -8.76 7.31 -0.14
N SER A 291 -9.20 6.36 -0.96
CA SER A 291 -8.85 4.93 -0.85
C SER A 291 -7.52 4.58 -1.56
N GLY A 292 -6.91 5.55 -2.25
CA GLY A 292 -5.68 5.43 -3.02
C GLY A 292 -5.86 4.76 -4.39
N ILE A 293 -7.09 4.56 -4.84
CA ILE A 293 -7.43 4.14 -6.21
C ILE A 293 -7.46 5.36 -7.10
N TRP A 294 -7.13 5.18 -8.37
CA TRP A 294 -7.11 6.22 -9.37
C TRP A 294 -8.41 6.26 -10.16
N GLU A 295 -8.98 7.44 -10.32
CA GLU A 295 -10.11 7.70 -11.21
C GLU A 295 -9.67 8.67 -12.31
N VAL A 296 -10.11 8.46 -13.54
CA VAL A 296 -9.73 9.32 -14.67
C VAL A 296 -10.25 10.73 -14.41
N TYR A 297 -9.34 11.70 -14.42
CA TYR A 297 -9.68 13.10 -14.34
C TYR A 297 -10.00 13.62 -15.75
N LYS A 298 -11.20 14.18 -15.93
CA LYS A 298 -11.68 14.75 -17.19
C LYS A 298 -11.51 16.25 -17.22
#